data_AF-A0A0A6DB55-F1
#
_entry.id   AF-A0A0A6DB55-F1
#
_cell.length_a   1.000
_cell.length_b   1.000
_cell.length_c   1.000
_cell.angle_alpha   90.00
_cell.angle_beta   90.00
_cell.angle_gamma   90.00
#
_symmetry.space_group_name_H-M   'P 1'
#
loop_
_entity.id
_entity.type
_entity.pdbx_description
1 polymer ?
#
loop_
_entity_poly.entity_id
_entity_poly.type
_entity_poly.pdbx_seq_one_letter_code
_entity_poly.pdbx_strand_id
1 'polypeptide(L)'
;MRKIIKGTEPDSLAKWKLKNKTATYPDLPPEERQSVRAACITEQFGLCAYCCQAITVDGSHNEHVEAQNRVHNRTLDFTNIVASCENRPHCGHGRGTQLLRLTPFMDECETELKFYLSGLVAGKTSRAEEAIKALNLGHTEESNRALIGRRRTLVEALIYKVGVQPGELPEIEDKEILDLLLDDLLLPKAHKLEPFSPVLVNIIRQMPA
;
A
#
# COMPACT_ATOMS: atom_id res chain seq x y z
N MET A 1 5.29 0.73 -1.24
CA MET A 1 4.19 -0.22 -1.53
C MET A 1 4.65 -1.60 -1.14
N ARG A 2 3.72 -2.54 -0.98
CA ARG A 2 3.98 -3.98 -0.87
C ARG A 2 3.23 -4.64 -2.02
N LYS A 3 3.78 -5.70 -2.61
CA LYS A 3 3.06 -6.45 -3.63
C LYS A 3 1.79 -7.05 -3.01
N ILE A 4 0.69 -6.91 -3.74
CA ILE A 4 -0.61 -7.47 -3.42
C ILE A 4 -0.82 -8.68 -4.32
N ILE A 5 -1.08 -9.81 -3.70
CA ILE A 5 -1.48 -11.04 -4.40
C ILE A 5 -2.99 -11.12 -4.32
N LYS A 6 -3.66 -11.05 -5.47
CA LYS A 6 -5.11 -11.12 -5.55
C LYS A 6 -5.58 -12.54 -5.28
N GLY A 7 -6.55 -12.67 -4.38
CA GLY A 7 -7.29 -13.89 -4.11
C GLY A 7 -8.59 -13.96 -4.90
N THR A 8 -9.46 -14.86 -4.46
CA THR A 8 -10.82 -14.97 -4.98
C THR A 8 -11.66 -13.79 -4.51
N GLU A 9 -12.53 -13.30 -5.39
CA GLU A 9 -13.49 -12.26 -5.03
C GLU A 9 -14.50 -12.76 -3.98
N PRO A 10 -15.09 -11.86 -3.17
CA PRO A 10 -16.09 -12.29 -2.20
C PRO A 10 -17.36 -12.79 -2.88
N ASP A 11 -17.96 -13.83 -2.29
CA ASP A 11 -19.21 -14.45 -2.76
C ASP A 11 -20.35 -13.44 -2.96
N SER A 12 -20.39 -12.39 -2.12
CA SER A 12 -21.35 -11.30 -2.22
C SER A 12 -21.27 -10.60 -3.58
N LEU A 13 -20.07 -10.25 -4.03
CA LEU A 13 -19.82 -9.62 -5.33
C LEU A 13 -20.17 -10.60 -6.46
N ALA A 14 -19.74 -11.86 -6.37
CA ALA A 14 -20.02 -12.87 -7.39
C ALA A 14 -21.53 -13.07 -7.59
N LYS A 15 -22.29 -13.26 -6.49
CA LYS A 15 -23.75 -13.40 -6.51
C LYS A 15 -24.44 -12.15 -7.03
N TRP A 16 -23.95 -10.97 -6.67
CA TRP A 16 -24.51 -9.71 -7.14
C TRP A 16 -24.33 -9.52 -8.65
N LYS A 17 -23.13 -9.80 -9.19
CA LYS A 17 -22.84 -9.72 -10.64
C LYS A 17 -23.74 -10.66 -11.45
N LEU A 18 -24.02 -11.87 -10.94
CA LEU A 18 -24.91 -12.82 -11.62
C LEU A 18 -26.33 -12.27 -11.81
N LYS A 19 -26.82 -11.50 -10.83
CA LYS A 19 -28.15 -10.87 -10.87
C LYS A 19 -28.16 -9.56 -11.68
N ASN A 20 -27.01 -8.91 -11.84
CA ASN A 20 -26.88 -7.57 -12.39
C ASN A 20 -25.88 -7.53 -13.57
N LYS A 21 -26.15 -8.28 -14.64
CA LYS A 21 -25.19 -8.53 -15.73
C LYS A 21 -24.70 -7.29 -16.49
N THR A 22 -25.47 -6.21 -16.48
CA THR A 22 -25.14 -4.96 -17.19
C THR A 22 -24.72 -3.83 -16.24
N ALA A 23 -24.69 -4.10 -14.94
CA ALA A 23 -24.38 -3.09 -13.95
C ALA A 23 -22.87 -2.85 -13.84
N THR A 24 -22.53 -1.72 -13.24
CA THR A 24 -21.15 -1.26 -13.04
C THR A 24 -20.91 -0.97 -11.56
N TYR A 25 -19.67 -0.65 -11.19
CA TYR A 25 -19.33 -0.37 -9.79
C TYR A 25 -20.16 0.76 -9.13
N PRO A 26 -20.51 1.86 -9.81
CA PRO A 26 -21.44 2.86 -9.27
C PRO A 26 -22.80 2.31 -8.84
N ASP A 27 -23.26 1.22 -9.44
CA ASP A 27 -24.53 0.56 -9.11
C ASP A 27 -24.40 -0.41 -7.91
N LEU A 28 -23.16 -0.77 -7.52
CA LEU A 28 -22.89 -1.72 -6.45
C LEU A 28 -23.37 -1.17 -5.10
N PRO A 29 -24.23 -1.87 -4.35
CA PRO A 29 -24.75 -1.37 -3.08
C PRO A 29 -23.67 -1.28 -1.99
N PRO A 30 -23.92 -0.52 -0.91
CA PRO A 30 -22.94 -0.30 0.15
C PRO A 30 -22.43 -1.60 0.81
N GLU A 31 -23.28 -2.60 1.00
CA GLU A 31 -22.92 -3.86 1.65
C GLU A 31 -21.90 -4.66 0.81
N GLU A 32 -22.15 -4.81 -0.49
CA GLU A 32 -21.21 -5.46 -1.39
C GLU A 32 -19.91 -4.65 -1.53
N ARG A 33 -19.97 -3.32 -1.53
CA ARG A 33 -18.78 -2.46 -1.50
C ARG A 33 -17.94 -2.70 -0.24
N GLN A 34 -18.56 -2.80 0.93
CA GLN A 34 -17.88 -3.12 2.18
C GLN A 34 -17.27 -4.52 2.15
N SER A 35 -17.97 -5.50 1.58
CA SER A 35 -17.46 -6.86 1.43
C SER A 35 -16.23 -6.94 0.51
N VAL A 36 -16.26 -6.24 -0.62
CA VAL A 36 -15.10 -6.07 -1.51
C VAL A 36 -13.94 -5.43 -0.76
N ARG A 37 -14.22 -4.38 0.01
CA ARG A 37 -13.20 -3.67 0.81
C ARG A 37 -12.56 -4.58 1.85
N ALA A 38 -13.36 -5.33 2.59
CA ALA A 38 -12.88 -6.28 3.60
C ALA A 38 -11.98 -7.36 2.99
N ALA A 39 -12.35 -7.88 1.81
CA ALA A 39 -11.51 -8.82 1.07
C ALA A 39 -10.16 -8.18 0.66
N CYS A 40 -10.18 -6.98 0.07
CA CYS A 40 -8.95 -6.25 -0.27
C CYS A 40 -8.06 -5.96 0.95
N ILE A 41 -8.63 -5.55 2.08
CA ILE A 41 -7.89 -5.30 3.33
C ILE A 41 -7.19 -6.57 3.80
N THR A 42 -7.84 -7.74 3.64
CA THR A 42 -7.26 -9.03 3.99
C THR A 42 -6.06 -9.38 3.12
N GLU A 43 -6.17 -9.20 1.79
CA GLU A 43 -5.05 -9.38 0.84
C GLU A 43 -3.87 -8.43 1.11
N GLN A 44 -4.17 -7.28 1.73
CA GLN A 44 -3.22 -6.21 2.03
C GLN A 44 -2.71 -6.23 3.47
N PHE A 45 -3.05 -7.26 4.25
CA PHE A 45 -2.65 -7.40 5.66
C PHE A 45 -3.01 -6.19 6.52
N GLY A 46 -4.18 -5.59 6.28
CA GLY A 46 -4.64 -4.43 7.04
C GLY A 46 -4.06 -3.09 6.60
N LEU A 47 -3.24 -3.05 5.54
CA LEU A 47 -2.53 -1.84 5.13
C LEU A 47 -3.15 -1.20 3.87
N CYS A 48 -3.03 0.12 3.74
CA CYS A 48 -3.33 0.85 2.51
C CYS A 48 -2.40 0.36 1.38
N ALA A 49 -2.99 0.08 0.22
CA ALA A 49 -2.28 -0.45 -0.96
C ALA A 49 -1.06 0.39 -1.39
N TYR A 50 -1.05 1.69 -1.09
CA TYR A 50 -0.03 2.60 -1.58
C TYR A 50 0.93 3.09 -0.50
N CYS A 51 0.40 3.69 0.57
CA CYS A 51 1.22 4.30 1.62
C CYS A 51 1.59 3.36 2.77
N CYS A 52 1.03 2.15 2.82
CA CYS A 52 1.26 1.16 3.87
C CYS A 52 0.83 1.56 5.30
N GLN A 53 -0.01 2.59 5.47
CA GLN A 53 -0.64 2.86 6.77
C GLN A 53 -1.75 1.84 7.07
N ALA A 54 -2.05 1.58 8.33
CA ALA A 54 -3.22 0.75 8.69
C ALA A 54 -4.53 1.40 8.24
N ILE A 55 -5.46 0.55 7.80
CA ILE A 55 -6.81 0.92 7.38
C ILE A 55 -7.84 -0.06 7.96
N THR A 56 -9.08 0.41 8.04
CA THR A 56 -10.26 -0.39 8.42
C THR A 56 -11.30 -0.31 7.31
N VAL A 57 -12.33 -1.17 7.36
CA VAL A 57 -13.42 -1.14 6.38
C VAL A 57 -14.05 0.26 6.31
N ASP A 58 -14.32 0.90 7.45
CA ASP A 58 -14.92 2.24 7.47
C ASP A 58 -13.93 3.39 7.20
N GLY A 59 -12.63 3.14 7.43
CA GLY A 59 -11.54 4.12 7.24
C GLY A 59 -10.79 3.98 5.92
N SER A 60 -11.40 3.35 4.92
CA SER A 60 -10.83 3.17 3.58
C SER A 60 -11.90 3.17 2.51
N HIS A 61 -11.48 3.29 1.25
CA HIS A 61 -12.33 3.14 0.08
C HIS A 61 -11.78 2.08 -0.87
N ASN A 62 -12.65 1.59 -1.75
CA ASN A 62 -12.25 0.71 -2.85
C ASN A 62 -11.69 1.56 -3.97
N GLU A 63 -10.45 1.27 -4.35
CA GLU A 63 -9.73 1.96 -5.39
C GLU A 63 -9.54 1.03 -6.57
N HIS A 64 -9.93 1.49 -7.76
CA HIS A 64 -9.61 0.79 -9.00
C HIS A 64 -8.21 1.17 -9.45
N VAL A 65 -7.32 0.19 -9.64
CA VAL A 65 -5.95 0.46 -10.09
C VAL A 65 -5.95 0.99 -11.52
N GLU A 66 -6.75 0.40 -12.39
CA GLU A 66 -7.18 0.99 -13.66
C GLU A 66 -8.50 1.73 -13.46
N ALA A 67 -8.45 3.06 -13.59
CA ALA A 67 -9.57 3.92 -13.28
C ALA A 67 -10.85 3.57 -14.05
N GLN A 68 -11.98 3.62 -13.34
CA GLN A 68 -13.31 3.24 -13.87
C GLN A 68 -13.71 4.01 -15.13
N ASN A 69 -13.29 5.26 -15.26
CA ASN A 69 -13.60 6.11 -16.42
C ASN A 69 -12.69 5.83 -17.63
N ARG A 70 -11.68 4.96 -17.50
CA ARG A 70 -10.78 4.56 -18.59
C ARG A 70 -11.03 3.12 -19.02
N VAL A 71 -11.38 2.25 -18.08
CA VAL A 71 -11.53 0.80 -18.31
C VAL A 71 -12.87 0.31 -17.78
N HIS A 72 -13.95 0.65 -18.50
CA HIS A 72 -15.33 0.43 -18.07
C HIS A 72 -15.69 -1.06 -17.84
N ASN A 73 -15.06 -1.97 -18.59
CA ASN A 73 -15.27 -3.41 -18.47
C ASN A 73 -14.60 -4.04 -17.22
N ARG A 74 -13.76 -3.29 -16.50
CA ARG A 74 -13.08 -3.76 -15.28
C ARG A 74 -13.56 -3.07 -14.00
N THR A 75 -14.70 -2.40 -14.05
CA THR A 75 -15.26 -1.68 -12.88
C THR A 75 -15.65 -2.65 -11.75
N LEU A 76 -16.14 -3.84 -12.08
CA LEU A 76 -16.51 -4.89 -11.11
C LEU A 76 -15.50 -6.06 -11.09
N ASP A 77 -14.37 -5.91 -11.78
CA ASP A 77 -13.30 -6.90 -11.75
C ASP A 77 -12.53 -6.75 -10.43
N PHE A 78 -12.71 -7.69 -9.51
CA PHE A 78 -12.06 -7.68 -8.22
C PHE A 78 -10.52 -7.66 -8.32
N THR A 79 -9.95 -8.24 -9.39
CA THR A 79 -8.50 -8.22 -9.61
C THR A 79 -7.95 -6.82 -9.92
N ASN A 80 -8.83 -5.87 -10.25
CA ASN A 80 -8.52 -4.46 -10.46
C ASN A 80 -8.78 -3.58 -9.22
N ILE A 81 -9.28 -4.14 -8.11
CA ILE A 81 -9.69 -3.38 -6.92
C ILE A 81 -8.74 -3.63 -5.75
N VAL A 82 -8.34 -2.56 -5.09
CA VAL A 82 -7.55 -2.54 -3.85
C VAL A 82 -8.23 -1.65 -2.81
N ALA A 83 -7.87 -1.78 -1.53
CA ALA A 83 -8.30 -0.87 -0.48
C ALA A 83 -7.28 0.26 -0.29
N SER A 84 -7.74 1.51 -0.37
CA SER A 84 -6.92 2.70 -0.20
C SER A 84 -7.43 3.55 0.96
N CYS A 85 -6.56 4.32 1.59
CA CYS A 85 -6.96 5.15 2.72
C CYS A 85 -7.80 6.37 2.30
N GLU A 86 -8.60 6.88 3.23
CA GLU A 86 -9.47 8.06 3.02
C GLU A 86 -8.74 9.42 3.02
N ASN A 87 -7.40 9.44 3.05
CA ASN A 87 -6.66 10.69 2.98
C ASN A 87 -6.81 11.33 1.61
N ARG A 88 -7.48 12.47 1.54
CA ARG A 88 -7.71 13.22 0.30
C ARG A 88 -6.44 13.64 -0.47
N PRO A 89 -5.35 14.10 0.18
CA PRO A 89 -4.20 14.63 -0.56
C PRO A 89 -3.31 13.60 -1.23
N HIS A 90 -3.50 12.30 -1.01
CA HIS A 90 -2.60 11.25 -1.47
C HIS A 90 -3.31 9.92 -1.71
N CYS A 91 -2.57 8.89 -2.13
CA CYS A 91 -3.11 7.55 -2.39
C CYS A 91 -4.23 7.60 -3.44
N GLY A 92 -5.32 6.82 -3.28
CA GLY A 92 -6.38 6.74 -4.27
C GLY A 92 -7.02 8.10 -4.58
N HIS A 93 -7.38 8.86 -3.54
CA HIS A 93 -7.95 10.20 -3.71
C HIS A 93 -6.98 11.18 -4.39
N GLY A 94 -5.71 11.21 -3.96
CA GLY A 94 -4.70 12.11 -4.55
C GLY A 94 -4.37 11.77 -6.01
N ARG A 95 -4.41 10.49 -6.37
CA ARG A 95 -4.21 10.02 -7.75
C ARG A 95 -5.39 10.36 -8.64
N GLY A 96 -6.61 10.18 -8.15
CA GLY A 96 -7.82 10.24 -8.95
C GLY A 96 -7.74 9.22 -10.09
N THR A 97 -7.78 9.70 -11.33
CA THR A 97 -7.83 8.84 -12.54
C THR A 97 -6.51 8.76 -13.30
N GLN A 98 -5.42 9.28 -12.72
CA GLN A 98 -4.08 9.18 -13.30
C GLN A 98 -3.64 7.71 -13.43
N LEU A 99 -3.00 7.38 -14.56
CA LEU A 99 -2.49 6.03 -14.80
C LEU A 99 -1.27 5.77 -13.92
N LEU A 100 -1.21 4.60 -13.28
CA LEU A 100 -0.02 4.12 -12.60
C LEU A 100 0.71 3.10 -13.46
N ARG A 101 1.93 3.44 -13.88
CA ARG A 101 2.83 2.50 -14.58
C ARG A 101 3.56 1.54 -13.64
N LEU A 102 3.63 1.88 -12.35
CA LEU A 102 4.07 1.02 -11.27
C LEU A 102 2.89 0.82 -10.32
N THR A 103 2.37 -0.39 -10.26
CA THR A 103 1.17 -0.73 -9.47
C THR A 103 1.54 -1.68 -8.34
N PRO A 104 0.71 -1.79 -7.28
CA PRO A 104 0.96 -2.75 -6.20
C PRO A 104 0.79 -4.22 -6.63
N PHE A 105 0.47 -4.51 -7.89
CA PHE A 105 0.41 -5.89 -8.41
C PHE A 105 1.76 -6.39 -8.96
N MET A 106 2.76 -5.50 -9.03
CA MET A 106 4.08 -5.76 -9.60
C MET A 106 5.10 -6.02 -8.49
N ASP A 107 6.02 -6.97 -8.69
CA ASP A 107 7.13 -7.20 -7.74
C ASP A 107 8.00 -5.95 -7.60
N GLU A 108 8.13 -5.20 -8.69
CA GLU A 108 8.94 -3.99 -8.77
C GLU A 108 8.42 -2.85 -7.88
N CYS A 109 7.18 -2.92 -7.40
CA CYS A 109 6.67 -1.94 -6.44
C CYS A 109 7.40 -1.98 -5.09
N GLU A 110 8.11 -3.08 -4.80
CA GLU A 110 8.93 -3.25 -3.60
C GLU A 110 10.40 -2.87 -3.81
N THR A 111 10.88 -2.81 -5.06
CA THR A 111 12.31 -2.63 -5.38
C THR A 111 12.63 -1.29 -6.05
N GLU A 112 11.69 -0.73 -6.82
CA GLU A 112 11.87 0.55 -7.53
C GLU A 112 11.53 1.77 -6.67
N LEU A 113 10.89 1.58 -5.53
CA LEU A 113 10.73 2.62 -4.52
C LEU A 113 11.89 2.57 -3.53
N LYS A 114 12.45 3.73 -3.19
CA LYS A 114 13.46 3.90 -2.15
C LYS A 114 12.93 4.77 -1.04
N PHE A 115 12.60 4.17 0.10
CA PHE A 115 12.24 4.91 1.31
C PHE A 115 13.48 5.28 2.12
N TYR A 116 13.37 6.35 2.90
CA TYR A 116 14.41 6.84 3.81
C TYR A 116 13.89 6.90 5.24
N LEU A 117 14.80 6.86 6.22
CA LEU A 117 14.46 7.04 7.65
C LEU A 117 13.78 8.40 7.91
N SER A 118 14.05 9.43 7.10
CA SER A 118 13.34 10.71 7.16
C SER A 118 11.83 10.62 6.88
N GLY A 119 11.38 9.50 6.31
CA GLY A 119 10.02 9.32 5.82
C GLY A 119 9.83 9.75 4.37
N LEU A 120 10.86 10.26 3.68
CA LEU A 120 10.81 10.56 2.24
C LEU A 120 10.80 9.28 1.40
N VAL A 121 10.39 9.41 0.14
CA VAL A 121 10.47 8.35 -0.87
C VAL A 121 11.00 8.89 -2.21
N ALA A 122 11.93 8.15 -2.81
CA ALA A 122 12.42 8.40 -4.17
C ALA A 122 12.07 7.21 -5.09
N GLY A 123 11.94 7.48 -6.39
CA GLY A 123 11.85 6.44 -7.41
C GLY A 123 13.25 6.11 -7.94
N LYS A 124 13.53 4.84 -8.18
CA LYS A 124 14.75 4.39 -8.88
C LYS A 124 14.58 4.36 -10.40
N THR A 125 13.33 4.50 -10.86
CA THR A 125 12.94 4.48 -12.27
C THR A 125 11.97 5.63 -12.54
N SER A 126 11.88 6.05 -13.80
CA SER A 126 10.90 7.07 -14.21
C SER A 126 9.45 6.67 -13.87
N ARG A 127 9.07 5.39 -14.04
CA ARG A 127 7.72 4.92 -13.67
C ARG A 127 7.45 4.98 -12.17
N ALA A 128 8.48 4.75 -11.34
CA ALA A 128 8.36 4.88 -9.89
C ALA A 128 8.22 6.34 -9.45
N GLU A 129 9.00 7.24 -10.04
CA GLU A 129 8.88 8.69 -9.80
C GLU A 129 7.50 9.22 -10.19
N GLU A 130 7.00 8.83 -11.36
CA GLU A 130 5.64 9.15 -11.82
C GLU A 130 4.58 8.65 -10.84
N ALA A 131 4.69 7.39 -10.40
CA ALA A 131 3.74 6.81 -9.45
C ALA A 131 3.77 7.52 -8.09
N ILE A 132 4.96 7.87 -7.57
CA ILE A 132 5.11 8.61 -6.31
C ILE A 132 4.44 9.98 -6.40
N LYS A 133 4.63 10.70 -7.51
CA LYS A 133 4.02 12.02 -7.74
C LYS A 133 2.50 11.90 -7.87
N ALA A 134 2.02 10.98 -8.70
CA ALA A 134 0.59 10.74 -8.90
C ALA A 134 -0.13 10.37 -7.58
N LEU A 135 0.48 9.51 -6.77
CA LEU A 135 -0.06 9.09 -5.47
C LEU A 135 0.28 10.06 -4.33
N ASN A 136 1.02 11.13 -4.60
CA ASN A 136 1.57 12.08 -3.64
C ASN A 136 2.18 11.41 -2.38
N LEU A 137 3.13 10.49 -2.57
CA LEU A 137 3.69 9.66 -1.48
C LEU A 137 4.82 10.31 -0.66
N GLY A 138 5.11 11.61 -0.88
CA GLY A 138 6.15 12.34 -0.16
C GLY A 138 7.53 12.29 -0.82
N HIS A 139 7.64 12.77 -2.07
CA HIS A 139 8.94 12.84 -2.79
C HIS A 139 9.77 14.07 -2.40
N THR A 140 9.11 15.11 -1.88
CA THR A 140 9.76 16.26 -1.24
C THR A 140 9.08 16.56 0.09
N GLU A 141 9.75 17.29 0.98
CA GLU A 141 9.24 17.70 2.29
C GLU A 141 7.91 18.50 2.21
N GLU A 142 7.70 19.21 1.11
CA GLU A 142 6.51 20.03 0.85
C GLU A 142 5.36 19.20 0.29
N SER A 143 5.66 18.16 -0.51
CA SER A 143 4.64 17.40 -1.25
C SER A 143 3.60 16.74 -0.33
N ASN A 144 4.04 16.17 0.79
CA ASN A 144 3.14 15.51 1.75
C ASN A 144 3.76 15.40 3.16
N ARG A 145 4.00 16.56 3.80
CA ARG A 145 4.62 16.65 5.14
C ARG A 145 3.96 15.75 6.18
N ALA A 146 2.63 15.64 6.16
CA ALA A 146 1.89 14.80 7.11
C ALA A 146 2.19 13.31 6.95
N LEU A 147 2.22 12.80 5.71
CA LEU A 147 2.56 11.40 5.45
C LEU A 147 4.03 11.12 5.76
N ILE A 148 4.94 12.02 5.39
CA ILE A 148 6.38 11.90 5.67
C ILE A 148 6.61 11.79 7.18
N GLY A 149 6.06 12.74 7.96
CA GLY A 149 6.18 12.74 9.41
C GLY A 149 5.59 11.48 10.05
N ARG A 150 4.39 11.05 9.61
CA ARG A 150 3.75 9.83 10.13
C ARG A 150 4.57 8.58 9.82
N ARG A 151 5.10 8.49 8.60
CA ARG A 151 5.97 7.37 8.17
C ARG A 151 7.23 7.33 9.04
N ARG A 152 7.92 8.47 9.21
CA ARG A 152 9.10 8.57 10.08
C ARG A 152 8.81 8.06 11.49
N THR A 153 7.79 8.62 12.15
CA THR A 153 7.46 8.26 13.54
C THR A 153 7.16 6.78 13.71
N LEU A 154 6.41 6.18 12.78
CA LEU A 154 6.05 4.75 12.89
C LEU A 154 7.21 3.82 12.51
N VAL A 155 8.05 4.22 11.56
CA VAL A 155 9.29 3.49 11.25
C VAL A 155 10.25 3.52 12.44
N GLU A 156 10.46 4.69 13.07
CA GLU A 156 11.28 4.81 14.28
C GLU A 156 10.73 3.93 15.41
N ALA A 157 9.41 3.93 15.63
CA ALA A 157 8.77 3.08 16.63
C ALA A 157 9.01 1.57 16.38
N LEU A 158 9.00 1.13 15.11
CA LEU A 158 9.33 -0.25 14.74
C LEU A 158 10.80 -0.59 15.03
N ILE A 159 11.71 0.34 14.76
CA ILE A 159 13.15 0.16 15.05
C ILE A 159 13.39 0.02 16.56
N TYR A 160 12.72 0.85 17.37
CA TYR A 160 12.80 0.73 18.83
C TYR A 160 12.22 -0.59 19.35
N LYS A 161 11.14 -1.08 18.75
CA LYS A 161 10.49 -2.34 19.15
C LYS A 161 11.42 -3.55 18.99
N VAL A 162 12.37 -3.47 18.08
CA VAL A 162 13.39 -4.51 17.86
C VAL A 162 14.69 -4.25 18.63
N GLY A 163 14.71 -3.27 19.54
CA GLY A 163 15.82 -3.02 20.44
C GLY A 163 16.96 -2.19 19.86
N VAL A 164 16.75 -1.53 18.72
CA VAL A 164 17.76 -0.73 18.00
C VAL A 164 17.39 0.75 18.08
N GLN A 165 18.37 1.66 18.16
CA GLN A 165 18.10 3.09 17.96
C GLN A 165 18.01 3.41 16.46
N PRO A 166 17.13 4.32 16.00
CA PRO A 166 17.03 4.68 14.58
C PRO A 166 18.36 5.12 13.93
N GLY A 167 19.25 5.77 14.70
CA GLY A 167 20.58 6.18 14.23
C GLY A 167 21.60 5.04 14.13
N GLU A 168 21.39 3.95 14.88
CA GLU A 168 22.26 2.77 14.90
C GLU A 168 21.88 1.77 13.81
N LEU A 169 20.64 1.80 13.30
CA LEU A 169 20.17 0.87 12.27
C LEU A 169 21.10 0.83 11.04
N PRO A 170 21.57 1.96 10.47
CA PRO A 170 22.51 1.93 9.35
C PRO A 170 23.92 1.43 9.69
N GLU A 171 24.25 1.32 10.99
CA GLU A 171 25.56 0.84 11.49
C GLU A 171 25.56 -0.69 11.71
N ILE A 172 24.40 -1.35 11.58
CA ILE A 172 24.30 -2.81 11.68
C ILE A 172 24.88 -3.44 10.40
N GLU A 173 26.11 -3.93 10.49
CA GLU A 173 26.77 -4.71 9.42
C GLU A 173 26.41 -6.21 9.49
N ASP A 174 25.88 -6.67 10.62
CA ASP A 174 25.51 -8.07 10.81
C ASP A 174 24.25 -8.41 10.03
N LYS A 175 24.45 -9.10 8.90
CA LYS A 175 23.37 -9.55 8.03
C LYS A 175 22.41 -10.53 8.71
N GLU A 176 22.88 -11.39 9.60
CA GLU A 176 22.01 -12.35 10.30
C GLU A 176 21.03 -11.61 11.22
N ILE A 177 21.50 -10.55 11.89
CA ILE A 177 20.64 -9.66 12.68
C ILE A 177 19.59 -9.01 11.77
N LEU A 178 20.02 -8.41 10.64
CA LEU A 178 19.08 -7.77 9.70
C LEU A 178 18.05 -8.74 9.13
N ASP A 179 18.44 -9.97 8.79
CA ASP A 179 17.54 -11.00 8.28
C ASP A 179 16.49 -11.41 9.34
N LEU A 180 16.88 -11.55 10.62
CA LEU A 180 15.94 -11.80 11.72
C LEU A 180 14.94 -10.64 11.92
N LEU A 181 15.40 -9.39 11.77
CA LEU A 181 14.53 -8.22 11.83
C LEU A 181 13.53 -8.21 10.67
N LEU A 182 13.99 -8.54 9.46
CA LEU A 182 13.14 -8.64 8.28
C LEU A 182 12.06 -9.71 8.45
N ASP A 183 12.41 -10.87 9.02
CA ASP A 183 11.45 -11.96 9.25
C ASP A 183 10.33 -11.54 10.22
N ASP A 184 10.61 -10.86 11.33
CA ASP A 184 9.55 -10.36 12.24
C ASP A 184 8.68 -9.29 11.57
N LEU A 185 9.27 -8.37 10.80
CA LEU A 185 8.56 -7.30 10.11
C LEU A 185 7.65 -7.79 8.98
N LEU A 186 8.00 -8.92 8.37
CA LEU A 186 7.26 -9.55 7.28
C LEU A 186 6.21 -10.53 7.77
N LEU A 187 6.27 -10.97 9.03
CA LEU A 187 5.34 -11.94 9.61
C LEU A 187 4.02 -11.26 10.04
N PRO A 188 2.88 -11.56 9.39
CA PRO A 188 1.61 -10.99 9.80
C PRO A 188 1.13 -11.59 11.12
N LYS A 189 0.77 -10.74 12.08
CA LYS A 189 0.19 -11.12 13.37
C LYS A 189 -1.32 -10.94 13.29
N ALA A 190 -2.08 -12.01 13.52
CA ALA A 190 -3.54 -12.03 13.30
C ALA A 190 -3.95 -11.49 11.90
N HIS A 191 -3.25 -11.96 10.86
CA HIS A 191 -3.42 -11.53 9.45
C HIS A 191 -3.15 -10.04 9.18
N LYS A 192 -2.49 -9.33 10.10
CA LYS A 192 -2.14 -7.92 9.92
C LYS A 192 -0.65 -7.71 10.01
N LEU A 193 -0.15 -6.81 9.16
CA LEU A 193 1.19 -6.25 9.30
C LEU A 193 1.13 -4.96 10.10
N GLU A 194 2.23 -4.64 10.77
CA GLU A 194 2.37 -3.36 11.44
C GLU A 194 2.36 -2.21 10.42
N PRO A 195 1.73 -1.06 10.72
CA PRO A 195 1.74 0.10 9.83
C PRO A 195 3.17 0.49 9.46
N PHE A 196 3.41 0.70 8.16
CA PHE A 196 4.71 1.03 7.61
C PHE A 196 5.81 -0.04 7.80
N SER A 197 5.51 -1.26 8.25
CA SER A 197 6.52 -2.34 8.25
C SER A 197 7.10 -2.62 6.86
N PRO A 198 6.33 -2.59 5.75
CA PRO A 198 6.92 -2.76 4.41
C PRO A 198 7.87 -1.62 4.02
N VAL A 199 7.70 -0.43 4.61
CA VAL A 199 8.62 0.70 4.41
C VAL A 199 9.95 0.43 5.11
N LEU A 200 9.92 -0.03 6.36
CA LEU A 200 11.15 -0.38 7.08
C LEU A 200 11.89 -1.55 6.40
N VAL A 201 11.16 -2.58 5.96
CA VAL A 201 11.73 -3.67 5.14
C VAL A 201 12.44 -3.13 3.90
N ASN A 202 11.83 -2.17 3.20
CA ASN A 202 12.42 -1.54 2.03
C ASN A 202 13.69 -0.74 2.38
N ILE A 203 13.74 -0.07 3.54
CA ILE A 203 14.92 0.65 4.02
C ILE A 203 16.07 -0.33 4.30
N ILE A 204 15.81 -1.39 5.10
CA ILE A 204 16.81 -2.39 5.49
C ILE A 204 17.41 -3.07 4.25
N ARG A 205 16.57 -3.52 3.30
CA ARG A 205 17.02 -4.18 2.06
C ARG A 205 17.88 -3.29 1.13
N GLN A 206 17.97 -2.00 1.40
CA GLN A 206 18.74 -1.04 0.62
C GLN A 206 19.98 -0.54 1.33
N MET A 207 20.21 -0.99 2.56
CA MET A 207 21.47 -0.74 3.24
C MET A 207 22.59 -1.48 2.49
N PRO A 208 23.77 -0.86 2.38
CA PRO A 208 24.95 -1.57 1.88
C PRO A 208 25.21 -2.78 2.76
N ALA A 209 25.59 -3.90 2.13
CA ALA A 209 26.05 -5.10 2.82
C ALA A 209 27.51 -4.94 3.25
#